data_AF-E9FXM9-F1
#
_entry.id   AF-E9FXM9-F1
#
_cell.length_a   1.000
_cell.length_b   1.000
_cell.length_c   1.000
_cell.angle_alpha   90.00
_cell.angle_beta   90.00
_cell.angle_gamma   90.00
#
_symmetry.space_group_name_H-M   'P 1'
#
loop_
_entity.id
_entity.type
_entity.pdbx_description
1 polymer ?
#
loop_
_entity_poly.entity_id
_entity_poly.type
_entity_poly.pdbx_seq_one_letter_code
_entity_poly.pdbx_strand_id
1 'polypeptide(L)'
;MMKVASLFKFWLMIGFAAGSPLTKVGAPSTHFDYTNPQKWEEHESNCAGQHQSPININTDEVIVTNYPKFIFQNYDLVFPESLENNGHTVELKIDNEDDEDDLPSISGGGLDDRYNFAQLHFHWDEGLLGSEHTINRQKYSAELHVVHYNTKYGSFDNAVPHADGLAVLGILIDLQARDNIAFRHLEQFDKIIDPSRTISDRLQFSVPLVDLLPDSTESFFRYNGSLTTPGCNEDVIWTVFETPIAISVRQLAKFRLLNDENGMPLRKNVRPTQMLHDRVVTYRPDPNPIQSLFSFPSNLPNLFKPFSNEFQQSNF
;
A
#
# COMPACT_ATOMS: atom_id res chain seq x y z
N MET A 1 -67.39 60.30 25.10
CA MET A 1 -66.24 61.20 25.31
C MET A 1 -65.37 60.64 26.42
N MET A 2 -64.29 59.95 26.08
CA MET A 2 -63.02 59.87 26.84
C MET A 2 -62.00 59.14 25.96
N LYS A 3 -60.77 59.65 25.97
CA LYS A 3 -59.72 59.48 24.96
C LYS A 3 -59.16 58.04 24.89
N VAL A 4 -58.94 57.54 23.67
CA VAL A 4 -58.13 56.34 23.39
C VAL A 4 -56.78 56.80 22.85
N ALA A 5 -55.70 56.29 23.45
CA ALA A 5 -54.32 56.67 23.18
C ALA A 5 -53.78 56.02 21.90
N SER A 6 -52.96 56.80 21.20
CA SER A 6 -52.18 56.44 20.01
C SER A 6 -51.02 55.51 20.37
N LEU A 7 -50.86 54.41 19.63
CA LEU A 7 -49.65 53.59 19.59
C LEU A 7 -49.22 53.42 18.12
N PHE A 8 -48.19 54.18 17.74
CA PHE A 8 -47.47 54.02 16.47
C PHE A 8 -46.67 52.71 16.50
N LYS A 9 -46.94 51.80 15.55
CA LYS A 9 -46.10 50.63 15.27
C LYS A 9 -44.91 51.07 14.41
N PHE A 10 -43.71 51.04 14.96
CA PHE A 10 -42.46 51.15 14.21
C PHE A 10 -42.08 49.78 13.66
N TRP A 11 -41.79 49.71 12.36
CA TRP A 11 -41.24 48.56 11.67
C TRP A 11 -39.72 48.54 11.92
N LEU A 12 -39.19 47.51 12.58
CA LEU A 12 -37.74 47.31 12.71
C LEU A 12 -37.34 46.14 11.81
N MET A 13 -36.68 46.49 10.71
CA MET A 13 -35.96 45.55 9.85
C MET A 13 -34.73 45.05 10.61
N ILE A 14 -34.76 43.78 11.06
CA ILE A 14 -33.56 43.10 11.55
C ILE A 14 -32.98 42.33 10.36
N GLY A 15 -31.83 42.81 9.88
CA GLY A 15 -31.04 42.11 8.88
C GLY A 15 -30.50 40.79 9.43
N PHE A 16 -30.72 39.70 8.69
CA PHE A 16 -30.00 38.46 8.90
C PHE A 16 -28.55 38.67 8.46
N ALA A 17 -27.63 38.72 9.41
CA ALA A 17 -26.21 38.60 9.13
C ALA A 17 -25.94 37.17 8.64
N ALA A 18 -25.38 37.07 7.43
CA ALA A 18 -24.88 35.82 6.87
C ALA A 18 -23.84 35.22 7.82
N GLY A 19 -24.12 34.03 8.34
CA GLY A 19 -23.13 33.24 9.07
C GLY A 19 -22.03 32.81 8.12
N SER A 20 -20.79 33.17 8.44
CA SER A 20 -19.60 32.66 7.76
C SER A 20 -19.59 31.13 7.79
N PRO A 21 -19.22 30.45 6.70
CA PRO A 21 -19.07 29.00 6.72
C PRO A 21 -18.00 28.61 7.74
N LEU A 22 -18.34 27.67 8.62
CA LEU A 22 -17.39 27.00 9.50
C LEU A 22 -16.27 26.43 8.64
N THR A 23 -15.07 26.96 8.80
CA THR A 23 -13.86 26.40 8.22
C THR A 23 -13.72 24.98 8.75
N LYS A 24 -13.75 23.99 7.84
CA LYS A 24 -13.24 22.64 8.12
C LYS A 24 -11.84 22.81 8.71
N VAL A 25 -11.68 22.48 9.98
CA VAL A 25 -10.36 22.29 10.58
C VAL A 25 -9.83 21.02 9.95
N GLY A 26 -9.08 21.16 8.84
CA GLY A 26 -8.20 20.09 8.41
C GLY A 26 -7.24 19.81 9.56
N ALA A 27 -7.10 18.53 9.92
CA ALA A 27 -6.04 18.13 10.82
C ALA A 27 -4.72 18.73 10.28
N PRO A 28 -3.87 19.34 11.12
CA PRO A 28 -2.58 19.81 10.66
C PRO A 28 -1.84 18.58 10.13
N SER A 29 -1.48 18.58 8.84
CA SER A 29 -0.54 17.61 8.32
C SER A 29 0.75 17.80 9.11
N THR A 30 1.00 16.93 10.06
CA THR A 30 2.29 16.85 10.73
C THR A 30 3.27 16.42 9.65
N HIS A 31 4.11 17.38 9.24
CA HIS A 31 5.25 17.14 8.36
C HIS A 31 6.02 15.92 8.91
N PHE A 32 6.29 14.95 8.05
CA PHE A 32 7.01 13.74 8.45
C PHE A 32 7.97 13.30 7.35
N ASP A 33 9.03 12.62 7.75
CA ASP A 33 9.97 12.02 6.81
C ASP A 33 10.32 10.58 7.20
N TYR A 34 11.06 9.92 6.32
CA TYR A 34 11.61 8.58 6.54
C TYR A 34 13.05 8.60 7.08
N THR A 35 13.53 9.74 7.57
CA THR A 35 14.86 9.87 8.17
C THR A 35 14.89 9.12 9.50
N ASN A 36 13.83 9.24 10.31
CA ASN A 36 13.74 8.56 11.60
C ASN A 36 12.31 8.06 11.94
N PRO A 37 11.78 7.06 11.22
CA PRO A 37 10.41 6.56 11.45
C PRO A 37 10.17 5.99 12.86
N GLN A 38 11.24 5.54 13.53
CA GLN A 38 11.16 5.04 14.92
C GLN A 38 10.76 6.12 15.92
N LYS A 39 10.90 7.40 15.54
CA LYS A 39 10.54 8.55 16.38
C LYS A 39 9.17 9.13 16.09
N TRP A 40 8.41 8.59 15.15
CA TRP A 40 7.07 9.11 14.87
C TRP A 40 6.18 9.06 16.13
N GLU A 41 6.39 8.09 17.03
CA GLU A 41 5.72 8.02 18.33
C GLU A 41 5.94 9.25 19.25
N GLU A 42 7.03 10.01 19.06
CA GLU A 42 7.32 11.22 19.85
C GLU A 42 6.33 12.36 19.52
N HIS A 43 5.67 12.30 18.36
CA HIS A 43 4.80 13.36 17.83
C HIS A 43 3.40 12.88 17.43
N GLU A 44 3.23 11.57 17.19
CA GLU A 44 1.98 10.92 16.84
C GLU A 44 1.73 9.74 17.77
N SER A 45 0.87 9.93 18.77
CA SER A 45 0.67 8.94 19.85
C SER A 45 0.23 7.56 19.36
N ASN A 46 -0.51 7.51 18.25
CA ASN A 46 -0.96 6.26 17.64
C ASN A 46 0.21 5.41 17.12
N CYS A 47 1.33 6.04 16.76
CA CYS A 47 2.52 5.31 16.30
C CYS A 47 3.22 4.53 17.41
N ALA A 48 2.87 4.76 18.68
CA ALA A 48 3.33 3.99 19.85
C ALA A 48 2.44 2.78 20.17
N GLY A 49 1.45 2.47 19.31
CA GLY A 49 0.52 1.36 19.51
C GLY A 49 1.20 -0.02 19.50
N GLN A 50 0.50 -1.04 19.99
CA GLN A 50 1.04 -2.41 20.09
C GLN A 50 0.63 -3.31 18.92
N HIS A 51 -0.21 -2.80 18.02
CA HIS A 51 -0.69 -3.49 16.83
C HIS A 51 -0.20 -2.80 15.56
N GLN A 52 1.00 -2.22 15.62
CA GLN A 52 1.61 -1.49 14.50
C GLN A 52 2.11 -2.39 13.36
N SER A 53 2.16 -1.83 12.16
CA SER A 53 2.67 -2.41 10.93
C SER A 53 3.84 -1.58 10.38
N PRO A 54 4.72 -2.14 9.51
CA PRO A 54 4.72 -3.52 8.99
C PRO A 54 5.28 -4.51 10.02
N ILE A 55 5.18 -5.82 9.75
CA ILE A 55 5.76 -6.88 10.59
C ILE A 55 6.69 -7.81 9.81
N ASN A 56 7.53 -8.54 10.55
CA ASN A 56 8.12 -9.77 10.05
C ASN A 56 7.14 -10.94 10.23
N ILE A 57 6.82 -11.63 9.15
CA ILE A 57 6.03 -12.86 9.16
C ILE A 57 6.99 -14.04 9.34
N ASN A 58 6.94 -14.70 10.50
CA ASN A 58 7.64 -15.96 10.72
C ASN A 58 6.76 -17.13 10.29
N THR A 59 7.11 -17.80 9.19
CA THR A 59 6.29 -18.90 8.62
C THR A 59 6.19 -20.12 9.53
N ASP A 60 7.10 -20.27 10.49
CA ASP A 60 7.05 -21.37 11.47
C ASP A 60 6.04 -21.12 12.60
N GLU A 61 5.56 -19.87 12.75
CA GLU A 61 4.65 -19.45 13.82
C GLU A 61 3.23 -19.15 13.33
N VAL A 62 2.97 -19.24 12.02
CA VAL A 62 1.65 -18.93 11.46
C VAL A 62 0.62 -20.03 11.76
N ILE A 63 -0.63 -19.61 11.94
CA ILE A 63 -1.75 -20.55 12.08
C ILE A 63 -2.41 -20.76 10.72
N VAL A 64 -2.40 -21.99 10.23
CA VAL A 64 -3.08 -22.36 8.98
C VAL A 64 -4.59 -22.20 9.16
N THR A 65 -5.20 -21.41 8.28
CA THR A 65 -6.64 -21.15 8.27
C THR A 65 -7.20 -21.31 6.86
N ASN A 66 -8.33 -22.00 6.74
CA ASN A 66 -9.01 -22.22 5.47
C ASN A 66 -9.97 -21.08 5.15
N TYR A 67 -9.44 -19.93 4.73
CA TYR A 67 -10.28 -18.83 4.26
C TYR A 67 -10.88 -19.14 2.88
N PRO A 68 -12.09 -18.62 2.57
CA PRO A 68 -12.58 -18.61 1.19
C PRO A 68 -11.61 -17.83 0.29
N LYS A 69 -11.71 -18.04 -1.02
CA LYS A 69 -10.94 -17.27 -2.00
C LYS A 69 -11.30 -15.79 -1.92
N PHE A 70 -10.38 -14.92 -2.32
CA PHE A 70 -10.74 -13.55 -2.63
C PHE A 70 -11.68 -13.49 -3.83
N ILE A 71 -12.58 -12.51 -3.78
CA ILE A 71 -13.40 -12.09 -4.89
C ILE A 71 -12.97 -10.67 -5.21
N PHE A 72 -12.36 -10.51 -6.38
CA PHE A 72 -11.96 -9.22 -6.92
C PHE A 72 -13.02 -8.79 -7.93
N GLN A 73 -13.76 -7.73 -7.63
CA GLN A 73 -14.78 -7.20 -8.52
C GLN A 73 -14.23 -5.95 -9.21
N ASN A 74 -14.46 -5.85 -10.52
CA ASN A 74 -14.03 -4.74 -11.39
C ASN A 74 -12.51 -4.50 -11.46
N TYR A 75 -11.69 -5.42 -10.95
CA TYR A 75 -10.23 -5.33 -11.01
C TYR A 75 -9.66 -5.46 -12.43
N ASP A 76 -10.41 -6.07 -13.33
CA ASP A 76 -10.09 -6.25 -14.75
C ASP A 76 -10.50 -5.06 -15.64
N LEU A 77 -11.27 -4.12 -15.08
CA LEU A 77 -11.67 -2.92 -15.79
C LEU A 77 -10.55 -1.86 -15.75
N VAL A 78 -10.63 -0.93 -16.71
CA VAL A 78 -9.70 0.19 -16.82
C VAL A 78 -10.45 1.46 -16.42
N PHE A 79 -9.90 2.15 -15.42
CA PHE A 79 -10.47 3.39 -14.88
C PHE A 79 -9.66 4.62 -15.31
N PRO A 80 -10.26 5.82 -15.31
CA PRO A 80 -9.50 7.06 -15.35
C PRO A 80 -8.67 7.17 -14.08
N GLU A 81 -7.36 7.00 -14.20
CA GLU A 81 -6.45 6.99 -13.06
C GLU A 81 -5.61 8.27 -13.06
N SER A 82 -5.36 8.80 -11.87
CA SER A 82 -4.38 9.84 -11.65
C SER A 82 -3.22 9.34 -10.80
N LEU A 83 -2.05 9.86 -11.11
CA LEU A 83 -0.78 9.54 -10.47
C LEU A 83 -0.21 10.81 -9.84
N GLU A 84 0.22 10.70 -8.59
CA GLU A 84 0.74 11.82 -7.82
C GLU A 84 1.99 11.40 -7.05
N ASN A 85 2.99 12.28 -7.02
CA ASN A 85 4.01 12.24 -5.97
C ASN A 85 3.51 13.12 -4.82
N ASN A 86 3.15 12.52 -3.69
CA ASN A 86 2.65 13.25 -2.53
C ASN A 86 3.76 13.73 -1.58
N GLY A 87 5.03 13.55 -1.95
CA GLY A 87 6.21 13.89 -1.15
C GLY A 87 6.70 12.74 -0.25
N HIS A 88 5.94 11.66 -0.14
CA HIS A 88 6.27 10.48 0.69
C HIS A 88 6.24 9.17 -0.10
N THR A 89 5.48 9.14 -1.19
CA THR A 89 5.36 8.01 -2.12
C THR A 89 4.83 8.50 -3.47
N VAL A 90 4.84 7.60 -4.46
CA VAL A 90 3.88 7.68 -5.56
C VAL A 90 2.58 7.04 -5.14
N GLU A 91 1.49 7.73 -5.41
CA GLU A 91 0.13 7.30 -5.15
C GLU A 91 -0.67 7.32 -6.45
N LEU A 92 -1.45 6.26 -6.68
CA LEU A 92 -2.39 6.16 -7.79
C LEU A 92 -3.81 6.07 -7.23
N LYS A 93 -4.69 6.88 -7.80
CA LYS A 93 -6.12 6.93 -7.47
C LYS A 93 -6.96 6.80 -8.72
N ILE A 94 -8.19 6.35 -8.54
CA ILE A 94 -9.23 6.45 -9.57
C ILE A 94 -9.87 7.83 -9.44
N ASP A 95 -9.92 8.59 -10.53
CA ASP A 95 -10.59 9.89 -10.56
C ASP A 95 -12.10 9.67 -10.46
N ASN A 96 -12.69 10.14 -9.35
CA ASN A 96 -14.13 10.12 -9.01
C ASN A 96 -15.05 9.51 -10.07
N GLU A 97 -15.48 8.28 -9.81
CA GLU A 97 -16.67 7.73 -10.45
C GLU A 97 -17.88 8.06 -9.58
N ASP A 98 -18.97 8.50 -10.21
CA ASP A 98 -20.17 8.97 -9.51
C ASP A 98 -20.91 7.87 -8.73
N ASP A 99 -20.49 6.61 -8.87
CA ASP A 99 -21.10 5.44 -8.22
C ASP A 99 -20.05 4.57 -7.50
N GLU A 100 -20.18 4.47 -6.16
CA GLU A 100 -19.31 3.65 -5.32
C GLU A 100 -19.43 2.14 -5.62
N ASP A 101 -20.56 1.70 -6.20
CA ASP A 101 -20.76 0.29 -6.53
C ASP A 101 -19.92 -0.16 -7.74
N ASP A 102 -19.51 0.80 -8.59
CA ASP A 102 -18.71 0.57 -9.79
C ASP A 102 -17.18 0.57 -9.53
N LEU A 103 -16.75 1.05 -8.37
CA LEU A 103 -15.34 1.01 -7.99
C LEU A 103 -14.80 -0.43 -7.88
N PRO A 104 -13.51 -0.67 -8.19
CA PRO A 104 -12.86 -1.92 -7.85
C PRO A 104 -13.03 -2.25 -6.37
N SER A 105 -13.28 -3.51 -6.07
CA SER A 105 -13.53 -3.92 -4.69
C SER A 105 -13.07 -5.34 -4.41
N ILE A 106 -12.84 -5.60 -3.12
CA ILE A 106 -12.48 -6.92 -2.61
C ILE A 106 -13.52 -7.39 -1.58
N SER A 107 -13.76 -8.70 -1.60
CA SER A 107 -14.49 -9.43 -0.56
C SER A 107 -13.98 -10.88 -0.51
N GLY A 108 -14.50 -11.69 0.41
CA GLY A 108 -13.96 -13.03 0.62
C GLY A 108 -12.58 -12.97 1.25
N GLY A 109 -11.73 -13.98 1.06
CA GLY A 109 -10.39 -13.99 1.66
C GLY A 109 -10.38 -13.91 3.20
N GLY A 110 -11.50 -14.23 3.86
CA GLY A 110 -11.68 -14.04 5.31
C GLY A 110 -12.01 -12.61 5.75
N LEU A 111 -12.38 -11.72 4.82
CA LEU A 111 -13.02 -10.43 5.15
C LEU A 111 -14.52 -10.63 5.34
N ASP A 112 -15.10 -9.98 6.35
CA ASP A 112 -16.53 -10.07 6.67
C ASP A 112 -17.41 -9.20 5.77
N ASP A 113 -16.85 -8.13 5.22
CA ASP A 113 -17.55 -7.11 4.43
C ASP A 113 -16.94 -6.93 3.03
N ARG A 114 -17.57 -6.06 2.22
CA ARG A 114 -17.00 -5.55 0.97
C ARG A 114 -16.12 -4.33 1.28
N TYR A 115 -14.98 -4.25 0.60
CA TYR A 115 -14.07 -3.12 0.71
C TYR A 115 -13.80 -2.52 -0.67
N ASN A 116 -14.07 -1.23 -0.85
CA ASN A 116 -13.86 -0.52 -2.10
C ASN A 116 -12.45 0.06 -2.17
N PHE A 117 -11.85 0.05 -3.36
CA PHE A 117 -10.54 0.61 -3.63
C PHE A 117 -10.50 2.10 -3.29
N ALA A 118 -9.44 2.51 -2.59
CA ALA A 118 -9.18 3.91 -2.26
C ALA A 118 -8.00 4.46 -3.08
N GLN A 119 -6.88 3.76 -3.00
CA GLN A 119 -5.62 4.13 -3.65
C GLN A 119 -4.66 2.94 -3.66
N LEU A 120 -3.60 3.05 -4.46
CA LEU A 120 -2.41 2.24 -4.27
C LEU A 120 -1.15 3.10 -4.19
N HIS A 121 -0.13 2.58 -3.53
CA HIS A 121 1.17 3.23 -3.38
C HIS A 121 2.31 2.22 -3.23
N PHE A 122 3.55 2.72 -3.31
CA PHE A 122 4.75 1.88 -3.37
C PHE A 122 5.75 2.23 -2.27
N HIS A 123 6.45 1.22 -1.79
CA HIS A 123 7.58 1.35 -0.88
C HIS A 123 8.85 0.80 -1.53
N TRP A 124 9.94 1.54 -1.39
CA TRP A 124 11.25 1.21 -1.92
C TRP A 124 12.37 1.72 -1.00
N ASP A 125 13.57 1.22 -1.27
CA ASP A 125 14.80 1.64 -0.58
C ASP A 125 15.84 2.12 -1.60
N GLU A 126 16.91 2.76 -1.11
CA GLU A 126 18.07 3.15 -1.91
C GLU A 126 18.77 1.91 -2.47
N GLY A 127 18.80 0.83 -1.69
CA GLY A 127 19.28 -0.48 -2.10
C GLY A 127 18.25 -1.30 -2.89
N LEU A 128 18.62 -2.53 -3.22
CA LEU A 128 17.75 -3.46 -3.97
C LEU A 128 16.73 -4.20 -3.08
N LEU A 129 16.59 -3.82 -1.80
CA LEU A 129 15.74 -4.49 -0.82
C LEU A 129 14.92 -3.44 -0.04
N GLY A 130 13.73 -3.14 -0.54
CA GLY A 130 12.90 -2.03 -0.08
C GLY A 130 11.47 -2.39 0.32
N SER A 131 11.14 -3.65 0.56
CA SER A 131 9.84 -3.98 1.17
C SER A 131 9.74 -3.52 2.63
N GLU A 132 8.52 -3.19 3.04
CA GLU A 132 8.16 -2.87 4.42
C GLU A 132 8.02 -4.16 5.22
N HIS A 133 7.18 -5.07 4.74
CA HIS A 133 7.04 -6.41 5.27
C HIS A 133 8.26 -7.27 4.95
N THR A 134 8.46 -8.28 5.79
CA THR A 134 9.45 -9.33 5.57
C THR A 134 8.83 -10.69 5.84
N ILE A 135 9.28 -11.70 5.11
CA ILE A 135 8.93 -13.10 5.35
C ILE A 135 10.20 -13.80 5.81
N ASN A 136 10.21 -14.38 7.00
CA ASN A 136 11.38 -15.01 7.61
C ASN A 136 12.63 -14.09 7.60
N ARG A 137 12.40 -12.80 7.85
CA ARG A 137 13.37 -11.70 7.85
C ARG A 137 14.00 -11.40 6.49
N GLN A 138 13.50 -12.02 5.43
CA GLN A 138 13.86 -11.72 4.07
C GLN A 138 13.06 -10.51 3.58
N LYS A 139 13.77 -9.49 3.09
CA LYS A 139 13.18 -8.36 2.36
C LYS A 139 13.06 -8.69 0.87
N TYR A 140 12.13 -8.00 0.24
CA TYR A 140 11.89 -7.97 -1.20
C TYR A 140 12.31 -6.61 -1.76
N SER A 141 12.33 -6.49 -3.08
CA SER A 141 12.94 -5.34 -3.77
C SER A 141 12.15 -4.05 -3.61
N ALA A 142 10.83 -4.17 -3.57
CA ALA A 142 9.87 -3.12 -3.25
C ALA A 142 8.59 -3.78 -2.71
N GLU A 143 7.61 -2.97 -2.34
CA GLU A 143 6.30 -3.43 -1.93
C GLU A 143 5.22 -2.50 -2.45
N LEU A 144 4.13 -3.08 -2.97
CA LEU A 144 2.94 -2.37 -3.40
C LEU A 144 1.85 -2.56 -2.34
N HIS A 145 1.25 -1.47 -1.88
CA HIS A 145 0.07 -1.49 -1.03
C HIS A 145 -1.15 -1.08 -1.84
N VAL A 146 -2.18 -1.93 -1.87
CA VAL A 146 -3.49 -1.64 -2.46
C VAL A 146 -4.49 -1.46 -1.33
N VAL A 147 -4.92 -0.22 -1.11
CA VAL A 147 -5.71 0.19 0.04
C VAL A 147 -7.19 0.20 -0.30
N HIS A 148 -7.99 -0.39 0.58
CA HIS A 148 -9.44 -0.42 0.46
C HIS A 148 -10.11 0.04 1.75
N TYR A 149 -11.27 0.69 1.65
CA TYR A 149 -12.10 1.06 2.78
C TYR A 149 -13.37 0.21 2.85
N ASN A 150 -13.80 -0.12 4.06
CA ASN A 150 -14.99 -0.91 4.30
C ASN A 150 -16.25 -0.11 3.93
N THR A 151 -17.05 -0.63 3.00
CA THR A 151 -18.20 0.10 2.46
C THR A 151 -19.30 0.33 3.49
N LYS A 152 -19.32 -0.42 4.60
CA LYS A 152 -20.31 -0.21 5.67
C LYS A 152 -20.20 1.16 6.35
N TYR A 153 -19.05 1.83 6.21
CA TYR A 153 -18.83 3.18 6.75
C TYR A 153 -19.06 4.28 5.70
N GLY A 154 -19.33 3.91 4.44
CA GLY A 154 -19.70 4.80 3.34
C GLY A 154 -18.58 5.69 2.80
N SER A 155 -17.44 5.82 3.46
CA SER A 155 -16.27 6.52 2.91
C SER A 155 -14.99 6.10 3.62
N PHE A 156 -13.85 6.36 2.97
CA PHE A 156 -12.52 6.16 3.56
C PHE A 156 -12.39 6.88 4.91
N ASP A 157 -12.69 8.18 4.95
CA ASP A 157 -12.55 9.00 6.17
C ASP A 157 -13.40 8.49 7.34
N ASN A 158 -14.59 7.95 7.04
CA ASN A 158 -15.46 7.39 8.06
C ASN A 158 -15.05 5.98 8.50
N ALA A 159 -14.23 5.27 7.71
CA ALA A 159 -13.79 3.92 7.99
C ALA A 159 -12.56 3.89 8.92
N VAL A 160 -11.61 4.80 8.70
CA VAL A 160 -10.34 4.96 9.47
C VAL A 160 -10.48 4.94 11.02
N PRO A 161 -11.60 5.38 11.64
CA PRO A 161 -11.78 5.26 13.10
C PRO A 161 -12.07 3.84 13.61
N HIS A 162 -12.24 2.85 12.73
CA HIS A 162 -12.71 1.51 13.07
C HIS A 162 -11.66 0.43 12.82
N ALA A 163 -11.59 -0.57 13.70
CA ALA A 163 -10.57 -1.64 13.65
C ALA A 163 -10.60 -2.49 12.35
N ASP A 164 -11.74 -2.51 11.66
CA ASP A 164 -11.98 -3.17 10.37
C ASP A 164 -12.33 -2.14 9.29
N GLY A 165 -11.87 -0.90 9.48
CA GLY A 165 -12.08 0.22 8.58
C GLY A 165 -11.40 0.00 7.24
N LEU A 166 -10.19 -0.53 7.26
CA LEU A 166 -9.38 -0.71 6.08
C LEU A 166 -9.00 -2.18 5.84
N ALA A 167 -8.92 -2.55 4.57
CA ALA A 167 -8.28 -3.79 4.14
C ALA A 167 -7.17 -3.45 3.15
N VAL A 168 -5.94 -3.88 3.45
CA VAL A 168 -4.77 -3.56 2.61
C VAL A 168 -4.15 -4.84 2.08
N LEU A 169 -3.94 -4.89 0.77
CA LEU A 169 -3.17 -5.94 0.11
C LEU A 169 -1.71 -5.49 0.04
N GLY A 170 -0.83 -6.18 0.75
CA GLY A 170 0.62 -6.06 0.64
C GLY A 170 1.14 -7.03 -0.41
N ILE A 171 1.66 -6.48 -1.51
CA ILE A 171 2.16 -7.23 -2.65
C ILE A 171 3.67 -7.03 -2.72
N LEU A 172 4.42 -8.08 -2.39
CA LEU A 172 5.87 -8.08 -2.42
C LEU A 172 6.37 -8.06 -3.87
N ILE A 173 7.47 -7.35 -4.13
CA ILE A 173 7.99 -7.17 -5.49
C ILE A 173 9.44 -7.65 -5.56
N ASP A 174 9.72 -8.60 -6.46
CA ASP A 174 11.07 -9.12 -6.71
C ASP A 174 11.68 -8.64 -8.03
N LEU A 175 13.01 -8.67 -8.10
CA LEU A 175 13.71 -8.35 -9.33
C LEU A 175 13.59 -9.46 -10.37
N GLN A 176 13.33 -9.06 -11.61
CA GLN A 176 13.46 -9.89 -12.78
C GLN A 176 14.32 -9.24 -13.86
N ALA A 177 14.72 -10.04 -14.86
CA ALA A 177 15.60 -9.59 -15.93
C ALA A 177 14.95 -8.63 -16.92
N ARG A 178 13.63 -8.74 -17.13
CA ARG A 178 12.87 -7.97 -18.13
C ARG A 178 11.91 -7.01 -17.46
N ASP A 179 11.56 -5.93 -18.16
CA ASP A 179 10.51 -5.04 -17.67
C ASP A 179 9.18 -5.78 -17.59
N ASN A 180 8.46 -5.53 -16.50
CA ASN A 180 7.10 -6.00 -16.35
C ASN A 180 6.14 -4.95 -16.92
N ILE A 181 5.30 -5.40 -17.85
CA ILE A 181 4.38 -4.57 -18.60
C ILE A 181 3.28 -3.92 -17.75
N ALA A 182 2.97 -4.48 -16.58
CA ALA A 182 2.04 -3.89 -15.60
C ALA A 182 2.56 -2.56 -15.02
N PHE A 183 3.88 -2.38 -14.98
CA PHE A 183 4.53 -1.17 -14.47
C PHE A 183 4.82 -0.12 -15.56
N ARG A 184 4.07 -0.12 -16.67
CA ARG A 184 4.23 0.87 -17.74
C ARG A 184 3.93 2.30 -17.29
N HIS A 185 3.07 2.48 -16.28
CA HIS A 185 2.76 3.80 -15.70
C HIS A 185 4.01 4.50 -15.11
N LEU A 186 5.07 3.75 -14.74
CA LEU A 186 6.34 4.32 -14.30
C LEU A 186 7.02 5.19 -15.37
N GLU A 187 6.67 5.04 -16.65
CA GLU A 187 7.14 5.95 -17.72
C GLU A 187 6.66 7.39 -17.55
N GLN A 188 5.67 7.66 -16.71
CA GLN A 188 5.17 9.00 -16.44
C GLN A 188 5.82 9.68 -15.23
N PHE A 189 6.74 9.02 -14.52
CA PHE A 189 7.36 9.57 -13.32
C PHE A 189 8.12 10.87 -13.57
N ASP A 190 8.64 11.07 -14.78
CA ASP A 190 9.31 12.32 -15.18
C ASP A 190 8.39 13.55 -15.09
N LYS A 191 7.07 13.36 -15.03
CA LYS A 191 6.08 14.45 -14.90
C LYS A 191 5.72 14.77 -13.45
N ILE A 192 6.03 13.86 -12.51
CA ILE A 192 5.70 13.97 -11.09
C ILE A 192 6.95 13.93 -10.21
N ILE A 193 8.11 14.36 -10.74
CA ILE A 193 9.38 14.38 -10.00
C ILE A 193 9.23 15.12 -8.69
N ASP A 194 8.71 16.34 -8.74
CA ASP A 194 8.47 17.17 -7.57
C ASP A 194 7.06 16.93 -7.02
N PRO A 195 6.90 16.94 -5.69
CA PRO A 195 5.58 16.75 -5.11
C PRO A 195 4.68 17.94 -5.36
N SER A 196 3.41 17.66 -5.67
CA SER A 196 2.40 18.66 -5.96
C SER A 196 1.16 18.40 -5.12
N ARG A 197 0.86 19.31 -4.18
CA ARG A 197 -0.29 19.17 -3.28
C ARG A 197 -1.66 19.40 -3.95
N THR A 198 -1.73 19.67 -5.26
CA THR A 198 -2.98 20.16 -5.90
C THR A 198 -3.18 19.67 -7.33
N ILE A 199 -2.20 19.02 -7.95
CA ILE A 199 -2.30 18.57 -9.34
C ILE A 199 -1.86 17.11 -9.39
N SER A 200 -2.82 16.22 -9.64
CA SER A 200 -2.57 14.83 -10.02
C SER A 200 -2.52 14.74 -11.55
N ASP A 201 -1.57 13.97 -12.06
CA ASP A 201 -1.39 13.78 -13.50
C ASP A 201 -2.14 12.53 -13.95
N ARG A 202 -3.07 12.68 -14.90
CA ARG A 202 -3.76 11.53 -15.47
C ARG A 202 -2.79 10.57 -16.14
N LEU A 203 -2.99 9.29 -15.90
CA LEU A 203 -2.25 8.26 -16.61
C LEU A 203 -2.60 8.28 -18.10
N GLN A 204 -1.56 8.29 -18.93
CA GLN A 204 -1.67 8.13 -20.37
C GLN A 204 -2.10 6.70 -20.72
N PHE A 205 -1.69 5.74 -19.89
CA PHE A 205 -2.03 4.33 -19.99
C PHE A 205 -2.44 3.84 -18.61
N SER A 206 -3.74 3.92 -18.33
CA SER A 206 -4.32 3.30 -17.15
C SER A 206 -4.05 1.79 -17.14
N VAL A 207 -3.92 1.22 -15.94
CA VAL A 207 -3.55 -0.18 -15.74
C VAL A 207 -4.64 -0.89 -14.93
N PRO A 208 -5.28 -1.95 -15.45
CA PRO A 208 -6.18 -2.77 -14.65
C PRO A 208 -5.49 -3.24 -13.36
N LEU A 209 -6.16 -3.11 -12.20
CA LEU A 209 -5.57 -3.52 -10.93
C LEU A 209 -5.22 -5.01 -10.89
N VAL A 210 -5.92 -5.85 -11.66
CA VAL A 210 -5.61 -7.28 -11.78
C VAL A 210 -4.20 -7.52 -12.32
N ASP A 211 -3.66 -6.64 -13.17
CA ASP A 211 -2.30 -6.78 -13.73
C ASP A 211 -1.22 -6.50 -12.67
N LEU A 212 -1.59 -5.88 -11.54
CA LEU A 212 -0.72 -5.60 -10.41
C LEU A 212 -0.85 -6.64 -9.28
N LEU A 213 -1.72 -7.64 -9.44
CA LEU A 213 -1.79 -8.78 -8.52
C LEU A 213 -0.77 -9.87 -8.88
N PRO A 214 -0.36 -10.70 -7.90
CA PRO A 214 0.39 -11.92 -8.19
C PRO A 214 -0.37 -12.88 -9.10
N ASP A 215 0.37 -13.70 -9.87
CA ASP A 215 -0.20 -14.75 -10.72
C ASP A 215 -1.10 -15.73 -9.93
N SER A 216 -0.85 -15.89 -8.63
CA SER A 216 -1.73 -16.61 -7.71
C SER A 216 -1.98 -15.80 -6.44
N THR A 217 -3.26 -15.56 -6.17
CA THR A 217 -3.78 -14.93 -4.95
C THR A 217 -4.32 -15.96 -3.95
N GLU A 218 -4.05 -17.25 -4.17
CA GLU A 218 -4.52 -18.32 -3.29
C GLU A 218 -3.75 -18.32 -1.96
N SER A 219 -2.42 -18.22 -2.00
CA SER A 219 -1.62 -18.22 -0.79
C SER A 219 -1.41 -16.81 -0.22
N PHE A 220 -1.80 -16.60 1.03
CA PHE A 220 -1.57 -15.32 1.71
C PHE A 220 -1.52 -15.44 3.23
N PHE A 221 -0.85 -14.47 3.84
CA PHE A 221 -0.85 -14.23 5.27
C PHE A 221 -1.88 -13.15 5.64
N ARG A 222 -2.48 -13.26 6.83
CA ARG A 222 -3.50 -12.33 7.33
C ARG A 222 -3.21 -11.96 8.78
N TYR A 223 -3.29 -10.67 9.09
CA TYR A 223 -3.19 -10.15 10.46
C TYR A 223 -3.88 -8.78 10.60
N ASN A 224 -4.22 -8.40 11.83
CA ASN A 224 -4.71 -7.05 12.12
C ASN A 224 -3.53 -6.15 12.49
N GLY A 225 -3.46 -4.97 11.89
CA GLY A 225 -2.32 -4.09 11.99
C GLY A 225 -2.69 -2.62 11.89
N SER A 226 -1.74 -1.82 11.42
CA SER A 226 -1.91 -0.38 11.30
C SER A 226 -1.59 0.15 9.91
N LEU A 227 -1.87 1.42 9.68
CA LEU A 227 -1.18 2.21 8.66
C LEU A 227 0.34 2.24 8.92
N THR A 228 1.14 2.26 7.87
CA THR A 228 2.61 2.28 7.95
C THR A 228 3.22 3.68 7.78
N THR A 229 2.37 4.71 7.74
CA THR A 229 2.73 6.13 7.75
C THR A 229 2.13 6.83 8.98
N PRO A 230 2.59 8.04 9.33
CA PRO A 230 2.02 8.84 10.41
C PRO A 230 0.49 8.99 10.32
N GLY A 231 -0.13 9.08 11.49
CA GLY A 231 -1.51 8.62 11.71
C GLY A 231 -1.49 7.24 12.37
N CYS A 232 -0.75 6.28 11.80
CA CYS A 232 -0.44 4.98 12.43
C CYS A 232 -1.67 4.24 13.02
N ASN A 233 -2.86 4.51 12.48
CA ASN A 233 -4.10 3.99 13.02
C ASN A 233 -4.10 2.47 12.97
N GLU A 234 -4.54 1.83 14.06
CA GLU A 234 -4.65 0.36 14.17
C GLU A 234 -6.03 -0.10 13.65
N ASP A 235 -6.29 0.21 12.38
CA ASP A 235 -7.56 0.08 11.66
C ASP A 235 -7.48 -0.82 10.42
N VAL A 236 -6.35 -1.53 10.24
CA VAL A 236 -6.04 -2.25 9.01
C VAL A 236 -6.11 -3.76 9.18
N ILE A 237 -6.89 -4.42 8.33
CA ILE A 237 -6.80 -5.86 8.09
C ILE A 237 -5.83 -6.10 6.93
N TRP A 238 -4.62 -6.58 7.26
CA TRP A 238 -3.57 -6.82 6.29
C TRP A 238 -3.69 -8.18 5.62
N THR A 239 -3.49 -8.20 4.30
CA THR A 239 -3.27 -9.43 3.52
C THR A 239 -1.94 -9.31 2.80
N VAL A 240 -0.95 -10.15 3.16
CA VAL A 240 0.35 -10.19 2.47
C VAL A 240 0.38 -11.45 1.61
N PHE A 241 0.41 -11.30 0.28
CA PHE A 241 0.47 -12.45 -0.62
C PHE A 241 1.84 -13.15 -0.53
N GLU A 242 1.83 -14.48 -0.56
CA GLU A 242 3.07 -15.27 -0.53
C GLU A 242 3.85 -15.13 -1.85
N THR A 243 3.14 -15.10 -2.97
CA THR A 243 3.73 -14.97 -4.31
C THR A 243 4.05 -13.50 -4.59
N PRO A 244 5.32 -13.13 -4.87
CA PRO A 244 5.65 -11.77 -5.27
C PRO A 244 5.27 -11.51 -6.74
N ILE A 245 5.07 -10.24 -7.09
CA ILE A 245 5.14 -9.79 -8.48
C ILE A 245 6.57 -9.39 -8.82
N ALA A 246 6.85 -9.14 -10.11
CA ALA A 246 8.21 -8.90 -10.56
C ALA A 246 8.38 -7.53 -11.22
N ILE A 247 9.54 -6.91 -11.03
CA ILE A 247 9.94 -5.62 -11.60
C ILE A 247 11.38 -5.69 -12.12
N SER A 248 11.73 -4.93 -13.17
CA SER A 248 13.14 -4.84 -13.56
C SER A 248 13.92 -3.84 -12.71
N VAL A 249 15.25 -3.96 -12.70
CA VAL A 249 16.14 -2.97 -12.08
C VAL A 249 15.93 -1.57 -12.68
N ARG A 250 15.66 -1.49 -13.99
CA ARG A 250 15.39 -0.21 -14.67
C ARG A 250 14.11 0.44 -14.16
N GLN A 251 13.05 -0.35 -14.02
CA GLN A 251 11.77 0.13 -13.50
C GLN A 251 11.88 0.53 -12.03
N LEU A 252 12.53 -0.30 -11.20
CA LEU A 252 12.77 0.03 -9.79
C LEU A 252 13.59 1.33 -9.61
N ALA A 253 14.55 1.60 -10.50
CA ALA A 253 15.35 2.82 -10.43
C ALA A 253 14.53 4.11 -10.61
N LYS A 254 13.35 4.04 -11.25
CA LYS A 254 12.51 5.22 -11.50
C LYS A 254 11.91 5.81 -10.23
N PHE A 255 11.57 4.98 -9.24
CA PHE A 255 11.09 5.47 -7.95
C PHE A 255 12.07 6.44 -7.27
N ARG A 256 13.37 6.23 -7.49
CA ARG A 256 14.45 7.05 -6.91
C ARG A 256 14.72 8.36 -7.66
N LEU A 257 13.97 8.64 -8.73
CA LEU A 257 14.04 9.91 -9.46
C LEU A 257 13.16 11.00 -8.82
N LEU A 258 12.28 10.61 -7.91
CA LEU A 258 11.31 11.49 -7.27
C LEU A 258 11.94 12.26 -6.12
N ASN A 259 11.36 13.42 -5.82
CA ASN A 259 11.71 14.25 -4.69
C ASN A 259 10.65 14.17 -3.58
N ASP A 260 11.09 14.38 -2.34
CA ASP A 260 10.25 14.52 -1.16
C ASP A 260 9.66 15.94 -1.06
N GLU A 261 8.82 16.18 -0.05
CA GLU A 261 8.19 17.49 0.17
C GLU A 261 9.17 18.65 0.44
N ASN A 262 10.44 18.35 0.73
CA ASN A 262 11.51 19.32 0.91
C ASN A 262 12.31 19.58 -0.39
N GLY A 263 11.93 18.93 -1.50
CA GLY A 263 12.65 19.00 -2.77
C GLY A 263 13.95 18.19 -2.78
N MET A 264 14.11 17.23 -1.85
CA MET A 264 15.27 16.36 -1.76
C MET A 264 14.96 14.99 -2.36
N PRO A 265 15.94 14.23 -2.90
CA PRO A 265 15.66 12.92 -3.48
C PRO A 265 15.00 11.96 -2.49
N LEU A 266 13.82 11.42 -2.85
CA LEU A 266 13.08 10.41 -2.09
C LEU A 266 13.72 9.03 -2.31
N ARG A 267 14.88 8.82 -1.69
CA ARG A 267 15.70 7.62 -1.88
C ARG A 267 15.08 6.35 -1.30
N LYS A 268 14.34 6.49 -0.21
CA LYS A 268 13.67 5.40 0.52
C LYS A 268 12.43 5.93 1.22
N ASN A 269 11.43 5.08 1.38
CA ASN A 269 10.18 5.40 2.05
C ASN A 269 9.61 4.20 2.82
N VAL A 270 10.45 3.57 3.65
CA VAL A 270 10.11 2.34 4.37
C VAL A 270 10.14 2.58 5.87
N ARG A 271 9.05 2.21 6.55
CA ARG A 271 8.99 2.09 8.01
C ARG A 271 9.65 0.76 8.44
N PRO A 272 10.43 0.74 9.53
CA PRO A 272 10.96 -0.49 10.10
C PRO A 272 9.85 -1.45 10.54
N THR A 273 10.14 -2.75 10.56
CA THR A 273 9.21 -3.74 11.12
C THR A 273 8.97 -3.51 12.61
N GLN A 274 7.73 -3.74 13.01
CA GLN A 274 7.21 -3.55 14.34
C GLN A 274 7.08 -4.92 15.04
N MET A 275 7.01 -4.90 16.37
CA MET A 275 6.85 -6.13 17.15
C MET A 275 5.44 -6.71 16.96
N LEU A 276 5.34 -8.04 16.91
CA LEU A 276 4.05 -8.72 16.74
C LEU A 276 3.15 -8.56 17.98
N HIS A 277 3.75 -8.48 19.17
CA HIS A 277 3.05 -8.47 20.46
C HIS A 277 2.13 -9.69 20.63
N ASP A 278 0.86 -9.50 20.95
CA ASP A 278 -0.14 -10.53 21.19
C ASP A 278 -0.91 -10.94 19.92
N ARG A 279 -0.60 -10.33 18.77
CA ARG A 279 -1.24 -10.64 17.50
C ARG A 279 -0.83 -12.01 16.99
N VAL A 280 -1.74 -12.60 16.22
CA VAL A 280 -1.51 -13.86 15.52
C VAL A 280 -1.53 -13.59 14.02
N VAL A 281 -0.57 -14.18 13.31
CA VAL A 281 -0.59 -14.22 11.84
C VAL A 281 -1.22 -15.54 11.41
N THR A 282 -2.24 -15.48 10.57
CA THR A 282 -2.82 -16.66 9.93
C THR A 282 -2.29 -16.81 8.51
N TYR A 283 -2.32 -18.03 7.99
CA TYR A 283 -1.89 -18.35 6.62
C TYR A 283 -2.95 -19.19 5.92
N ARG A 284 -3.35 -18.74 4.73
CA ARG A 284 -4.13 -19.55 3.80
C ARG A 284 -3.17 -20.20 2.81
N PRO A 285 -3.04 -21.53 2.77
CA PRO A 285 -2.29 -22.21 1.72
C PRO A 285 -3.11 -22.32 0.43
N ASP A 286 -2.44 -22.32 -0.71
CA ASP A 286 -3.03 -22.81 -1.96
C ASP A 286 -3.48 -24.28 -1.80
N PRO A 287 -4.77 -24.61 -2.00
CA PRO A 287 -5.24 -26.00 -1.91
C PRO A 287 -4.68 -26.91 -3.01
N ASN A 288 -4.18 -26.34 -4.11
CA ASN A 288 -3.58 -27.07 -5.22
C ASN A 288 -2.22 -26.46 -5.56
N PRO A 289 -1.21 -26.58 -4.67
CA PRO A 289 0.09 -26.01 -4.94
C PRO A 289 0.62 -26.64 -6.22
N ILE A 290 0.84 -25.83 -7.26
CA ILE A 290 1.61 -26.28 -8.42
C ILE A 290 2.97 -26.65 -7.84
N GLN A 291 3.31 -27.94 -7.80
CA GLN A 291 4.69 -28.35 -7.57
C GLN A 291 5.51 -27.67 -8.65
N SER A 292 6.19 -26.58 -8.30
CA SER A 292 7.10 -25.94 -9.23
C SER A 292 8.08 -27.03 -9.68
N LEU A 293 8.26 -27.15 -10.99
CA LEU A 293 9.20 -28.10 -11.60
C LEU A 293 10.67 -27.78 -11.27
N PHE A 294 10.92 -26.89 -10.30
CA PHE A 294 12.22 -26.52 -9.77
C PHE A 294 12.37 -27.02 -8.33
N SER A 295 12.12 -28.32 -8.12
CA SER A 295 12.79 -29.01 -7.02
C SER A 295 14.28 -29.01 -7.33
N PHE A 296 15.06 -28.16 -6.66
CA PHE A 296 16.51 -28.29 -6.68
C PHE A 296 16.87 -29.69 -6.19
N PRO A 297 17.56 -30.53 -6.99
CA PRO A 297 18.04 -31.80 -6.49
C PRO A 297 19.05 -31.49 -5.38
N SER A 298 18.79 -31.99 -4.18
CA SER A 298 19.69 -31.90 -3.02
C SER A 298 21.02 -32.66 -3.20
N ASN A 299 21.30 -33.15 -4.41
CA ASN A 299 22.51 -33.86 -4.78
C ASN A 299 22.99 -33.44 -6.17
N LEU A 300 23.72 -32.33 -6.25
CA LEU A 300 24.65 -32.11 -7.36
C LEU A 300 26.01 -32.72 -6.95
N PRO A 301 26.57 -33.67 -7.72
CA PRO A 301 27.91 -34.16 -7.47
C PRO A 301 28.94 -33.03 -7.66
N ASN A 302 29.86 -32.91 -6.71
CA ASN A 302 31.00 -31.98 -6.74
C ASN A 302 31.71 -32.01 -8.11
N LEU A 303 31.44 -31.01 -8.94
CA LEU A 303 32.07 -30.83 -10.25
C LEU A 303 33.41 -30.08 -10.18
N PHE A 304 33.91 -29.76 -8.99
CA PHE A 304 35.27 -29.29 -8.79
C PHE A 304 36.18 -30.44 -8.33
N LYS A 305 36.61 -31.26 -9.30
CA LYS A 305 37.92 -31.93 -9.16
C LYS A 305 39.00 -30.96 -9.66
N PRO A 306 40.10 -30.77 -8.93
CA PRO A 306 41.19 -29.94 -9.40
C PRO A 306 41.81 -30.58 -10.66
N PHE A 307 42.06 -29.76 -11.68
CA PHE A 307 42.81 -30.15 -12.86
C PHE A 307 44.20 -30.68 -12.44
N SER A 308 44.44 -31.97 -12.65
CA SER A 308 45.78 -32.55 -12.58
C SER A 308 46.53 -32.19 -13.87
N ASN A 309 47.59 -31.42 -13.73
CA ASN A 309 48.59 -31.20 -14.78
C ASN A 309 49.31 -32.52 -15.09
N GLU A 310 48.95 -33.17 -16.19
CA GLU A 310 49.78 -34.19 -16.84
C GLU A 310 50.03 -33.77 -18.29
N PHE A 311 50.99 -32.85 -18.46
CA PHE A 311 51.66 -32.68 -19.75
C PHE A 311 52.90 -33.59 -19.78
N GLN A 312 52.77 -34.66 -20.56
CA GLN A 312 53.78 -35.28 -21.42
C GLN A 312 55.16 -35.62 -20.80
N GLN A 313 55.35 -36.89 -20.47
CA GLN A 313 56.58 -37.62 -20.78
C GLN A 313 56.26 -38.82 -21.66
N SER A 314 56.72 -38.82 -22.92
CA SER A 314 57.47 -39.94 -23.51
C SER A 314 57.89 -39.67 -24.96
N ASN A 315 59.21 -39.60 -25.12
CA ASN A 315 60.03 -40.25 -26.16
C ASN A 315 59.82 -39.85 -27.64
N PHE A 316 60.72 -39.01 -28.15
CA PHE A 316 61.88 -39.42 -28.98
C PHE A 316 63.05 -38.45 -28.74
#